data_AF-A0AAE4P5N2-F1
#
_entry.id   AF-A0AAE4P5N2-F1
#
_cell.length_a   1.000
_cell.length_b   1.000
_cell.length_c   1.000
_cell.angle_alpha   90.00
_cell.angle_beta   90.00
_cell.angle_gamma   90.00
#
_symmetry.space_group_name_H-M   'P 1'
#
loop_
_entity.id
_entity.type
_entity.pdbx_description
1 polymer ?
#
loop_
_entity_poly.entity_id
_entity_poly.type
_entity_poly.pdbx_seq_one_letter_code
_entity_poly.pdbx_strand_id
1 'polypeptide(L)' 'MCMSAEALALFLNLIAANITTEPGRIIVHATERDAHWVMVGDEWCTMAPQIDSMERFATLRR' A
#
# COMPACT_ATOMS: atom_id res chain seq x y z
N MET A 1 5.52 1.04 -7.28
CA MET A 1 4.52 1.12 -8.37
C MET A 1 3.58 2.25 -8.04
N CYS A 2 3.29 3.13 -9.01
CA CYS A 2 2.37 4.25 -8.83
C CYS A 2 1.25 4.16 -9.86
N MET A 3 0.07 4.68 -9.52
CA MET A 3 -1.08 4.74 -10.41
C MET A 3 -1.97 5.93 -10.09
N SER A 4 -2.85 6.29 -11.03
CA SER A 4 -3.82 7.35 -10.83
C SER A 4 -4.82 7.02 -9.73
N ALA A 5 -5.49 8.04 -9.21
CA ALA A 5 -6.55 7.87 -8.21
C ALA A 5 -7.69 6.97 -8.72
N GLU A 6 -8.07 7.11 -9.98
CA GLU A 6 -9.14 6.33 -10.62
C GLU A 6 -8.75 4.85 -10.74
N ALA A 7 -7.50 4.58 -11.14
CA ALA A 7 -7.00 3.22 -11.25
C ALA A 7 -6.94 2.53 -9.87
N LEU A 8 -6.47 3.26 -8.84
CA LEU A 8 -6.48 2.74 -7.47
C LEU A 8 -7.90 2.49 -6.97
N ALA A 9 -8.83 3.43 -7.19
CA ALA A 9 -10.22 3.27 -6.79
C ALA A 9 -10.87 2.03 -7.45
N LEU A 10 -10.62 1.80 -8.74
CA LEU A 10 -11.10 0.60 -9.42
C LEU A 10 -10.50 -0.67 -8.80
N PHE A 11 -9.20 -0.69 -8.55
CA PHE A 11 -8.51 -1.82 -7.93
C PHE A 11 -9.08 -2.14 -6.54
N LEU A 12 -9.28 -1.13 -5.69
CA LEU A 12 -9.83 -1.30 -4.34
C LEU A 12 -11.25 -1.88 -4.36
N ASN A 13 -12.08 -1.49 -5.33
CA ASN A 13 -13.42 -2.05 -5.50
C ASN A 13 -13.39 -3.53 -5.91
N LEU A 14 -12.41 -3.96 -6.70
CA LEU A 14 -12.31 -5.35 -7.18
C LEU A 14 -11.91 -6.33 -6.07
N ILE A 15 -11.03 -5.91 -5.16
CA ILE A 15 -10.50 -6.80 -4.12
C ILE A 15 -11.43 -6.94 -2.91
N ALA A 16 -12.46 -6.09 -2.78
CA ALA A 16 -13.44 -6.08 -1.68
C ALA A 16 -12.78 -6.22 -0.28
N ALA A 17 -11.60 -5.61 -0.11
CA ALA A 17 -10.80 -5.75 1.09
C ALA A 17 -11.21 -4.74 2.17
N ASN A 18 -10.92 -5.07 3.43
CA ASN A 18 -11.04 -4.10 4.51
C ASN A 18 -9.96 -3.03 4.37
N ILE A 19 -10.34 -1.75 4.42
CA ILE A 19 -9.42 -0.64 4.25
C ILE A 19 -9.54 0.38 5.39
N THR A 20 -8.40 0.93 5.77
CA THR A 20 -8.31 2.15 6.59
C THR A 20 -7.84 3.31 5.71
N THR A 21 -8.45 4.47 5.86
CA THR A 21 -8.10 5.68 5.10
C THR A 21 -7.65 6.79 6.04
N GLU A 22 -6.55 7.44 5.70
CA GLU A 22 -5.98 8.61 6.36
C GLU A 22 -5.66 9.66 5.29
N PRO A 23 -5.55 10.96 5.63
CA PRO A 23 -5.14 11.98 4.66
C PRO A 23 -3.82 11.61 3.98
N GLY A 24 -3.86 11.38 2.65
CA GLY A 24 -2.71 11.01 1.85
C GLY A 24 -2.22 9.56 2.02
N ARG A 25 -2.96 8.68 2.71
CA ARG A 25 -2.60 7.28 2.91
C ARG A 25 -3.80 6.34 2.95
N ILE A 26 -3.69 5.21 2.27
CA ILE A 26 -4.67 4.12 2.31
C ILE A 26 -3.94 2.84 2.75
N ILE A 27 -4.54 2.12 3.68
CA ILE A 27 -4.04 0.84 4.18
C ILE A 27 -5.06 -0.23 3.82
N VAL A 28 -4.65 -1.20 3.02
CA VAL A 28 -5.46 -2.37 2.68
C VAL A 28 -5.03 -3.52 3.58
N HIS A 29 -5.95 -4.04 4.37
CA HIS A 29 -5.71 -5.14 5.30
C HIS A 29 -5.91 -6.47 4.59
N ALA A 30 -4.85 -6.97 3.93
CA ALA A 30 -4.85 -8.30 3.32
C ALA A 30 -4.40 -9.36 4.33
N THR A 31 -4.75 -10.62 4.09
CA THR A 31 -4.52 -11.73 5.03
C THR A 31 -3.05 -11.92 5.41
N GLU A 32 -2.15 -11.81 4.42
CA GLU A 32 -0.71 -12.03 4.64
C GLU A 32 -0.02 -10.79 5.22
N ARG A 33 -0.43 -9.60 4.77
CA ARG A 33 0.19 -8.32 5.15
C ARG A 33 -0.63 -7.12 4.72
N ASP A 34 -0.44 -6.02 5.44
CA ASP A 34 -0.99 -4.72 5.05
C ASP A 34 -0.30 -4.19 3.79
N ALA A 35 -1.10 -3.73 2.82
CA ALA A 35 -0.61 -3.00 1.66
C ALA A 35 -0.87 -1.51 1.84
N HIS A 36 0.20 -0.72 1.85
CA HIS A 36 0.13 0.72 2.03
C HIS A 36 0.25 1.45 0.69
N TRP A 37 -0.68 2.36 0.45
CA TRP A 37 -0.67 3.32 -0.65
C TRP A 37 -0.53 4.72 -0.08
N VAL A 38 0.38 5.51 -0.65
CA VAL A 38 0.63 6.89 -0.23
C VAL A 38 0.51 7.84 -1.42
N MET A 39 -0.03 9.03 -1.16
CA MET A 39 -0.16 10.07 -2.17
C MET A 39 1.19 10.74 -2.41
N VAL A 40 1.61 10.80 -3.67
CA VAL A 40 2.85 11.42 -4.12
C VAL A 40 2.51 12.31 -5.32
N GLY A 41 2.39 13.61 -5.08
CA GLY A 41 1.80 14.51 -6.08
C GLY A 41 0.35 14.11 -6.36
N ASP A 42 0.04 13.88 -7.64
CA ASP A 42 -1.30 13.46 -8.11
C ASP A 42 -1.43 11.94 -8.29
N GLU A 43 -0.42 11.17 -7.89
CA GLU A 43 -0.41 9.71 -8.00
C GLU A 43 -0.47 9.03 -6.63
N TRP A 44 -0.88 7.76 -6.64
CA TRP A 44 -0.84 6.89 -5.48
C TRP A 44 0.20 5.79 -5.68
N CYS A 45 1.17 5.75 -4.78
CA CYS A 45 2.28 4.82 -4.86
C CYS A 45 2.19 3.76 -3.75
N THR A 46 2.39 2.49 -4.11
CA THR A 46 2.54 1.42 -3.12
C THR A 46 3.89 1.54 -2.39
N MET A 47 3.87 1.27 -1.09
CA MET A 47 5.08 1.16 -0.26
C MET A 47 5.65 -0.27 -0.18
N ALA A 48 5.09 -1.24 -0.94
CA ALA A 48 5.50 -2.63 -0.86
C ALA A 48 7.03 -2.84 -1.01
N PRO A 49 7.76 -2.23 -1.97
CA PRO A 49 9.21 -2.40 -2.08
C PRO A 49 9.98 -1.92 -0.83
N GLN A 50 9.56 -0.81 -0.24
CA GLN A 50 10.19 -0.25 0.95
C GLN A 50 9.94 -1.13 2.17
N ILE A 51 8.70 -1.59 2.35
CA ILE A 51 8.32 -2.47 3.46
C ILE A 51 9.05 -3.81 3.33
N ASP A 52 9.03 -4.43 2.14
CA ASP A 52 9.74 -5.68 1.87
C ASP A 52 11.24 -5.56 2.17
N SER A 53 11.86 -4.43 1.80
CA SER A 53 13.26 -4.16 2.11
C SER A 53 13.50 -4.05 3.61
N MET A 54 12.64 -3.34 4.34
CA MET A 54 12.76 -3.16 5.79
C MET A 54 12.64 -4.50 6.53
N GLU A 55 11.68 -5.34 6.15
CA GLU A 55 11.48 -6.67 6.74
C GLU A 55 12.69 -7.59 6.53
N ARG A 56 13.26 -7.58 5.32
CA ARG A 56 14.48 -8.35 4.99
C ARG A 56 15.67 -7.91 5.84
N PHE A 57 15.86 -6.61 6.04
CA PHE A 57 16.96 -6.12 6.90
C PHE A 57 16.70 -6.37 8.39
N ALA A 58 15.44 -6.36 8.83
CA ALA A 58 15.10 -6.68 10.21
C ALA A 58 15.43 -8.13 10.57
N THR A 59 15.29 -9.07 9.63
CA THR A 59 15.65 -10.48 9.83
C THR A 59 17.16 -10.68 10.01
N LEU A 60 18.01 -9.81 9.46
CA LEU A 60 19.47 -9.88 9.59
C LEU A 60 20.01 -9.30 10.90
N ARG A 61 19.18 -8.56 11.66
CA ARG A 61 19.54 -7.99 12.96
C ARG A 61 19.17 -8.91 14.14
N ARG A 62 18.68 -10.12 13.88
CA ARG A 62 18.35 -11.13 14.89
C ARG A 62 19.47 -12.13 15.08
#